data_AF-A0A3D0HD33-F1
#
_entry.id   AF-A0A3D0HD33-F1
#
_cell.length_a   1.000
_cell.length_b   1.000
_cell.length_c   1.000
_cell.angle_alpha   90.00
_cell.angle_beta   90.00
_cell.angle_gamma   90.00
#
_symmetry.space_group_name_H-M   'P 1'
#
loop_
_entity.id
_entity.type
_entity.pdbx_description
1 polymer ?
#
loop_
_entity_poly.entity_id
_entity_poly.type
_entity_poly.pdbx_seq_one_letter_code
_entity_poly.pdbx_strand_id
1 'polypeptide(L)'
;MHYLRTLLSSAARELREIGTNPWLAITGIVMPLIWVALTIFVMGEGLMRSLPVGLADEDLSSASRETAMQLEAIPSVRFVRYGSAAAAGDDLASGKLYGLIVFPKNWSADCEAGRPSSAIEVHLNKTYYAIATVLEFDIKSALASISLERLAAKSSAAGAGARGASERLFTLRSDALLAGNSNFNYSAYLLATLIPGMLSLAAILTLVGVYTRDVRLGTLRDATRGGTLPITAILLGRTLPWAAIFGLEILLYVLWFTGIAGWPAAGSSALLAAGALLFILAFAAFPLLATALAPSWILAMSAAICYCAPIFPYTGFSYPLESMDAAARVLADIFPLTWLLKLHAAEVAIGAPFAAKAKFLAILAALVLVPGALGLLVWRLKLPRLLAAEAQRSAETLPDEAPVEGFFSVGLAAIRRALLNRDTFLIFSGAIAFYLVFYAWPYANQTLTQIPAAIVDLDRSALSRRLITELDACPALSIKAVETNPAAARALYEAQAVSGVITIDQNFERDLLSGKRSAVSLTASGTFPVKGRALQAAMMGVVQNLTAAVAAGNLLRAGADTETVLKIASSPVSFTAENRFNTISGYATYIVPFVVPIILQAVLLTGIALSVGG
;
A
#
# COMPACT_ATOMS: atom_id res chain seq x y z
N MET A 1 -23.19 -28.71 29.79
CA MET A 1 -23.85 -27.56 30.46
C MET A 1 -22.89 -26.71 31.30
N HIS A 2 -21.96 -27.31 32.07
CA HIS A 2 -21.03 -26.54 32.91
C HIS A 2 -20.13 -25.57 32.11
N TYR A 3 -19.49 -26.03 31.02
CA TYR A 3 -18.62 -25.19 30.15
C TYR A 3 -19.34 -23.94 29.61
N LEU A 4 -20.55 -24.11 29.07
CA LEU A 4 -21.32 -23.00 28.50
C LEU A 4 -21.70 -21.97 29.56
N ARG A 5 -22.10 -22.42 30.77
CA ARG A 5 -22.38 -21.51 31.89
C ARG A 5 -21.13 -20.72 32.29
N THR A 6 -19.97 -21.37 32.37
CA THR A 6 -18.69 -20.69 32.65
C THR A 6 -18.38 -19.63 31.60
N LEU A 7 -18.48 -19.99 30.32
CA LEU A 7 -18.22 -19.08 29.22
C LEU A 7 -19.14 -17.86 29.24
N LEU A 8 -20.46 -18.07 29.39
CA LEU A 8 -21.43 -16.98 29.46
C LEU A 8 -21.24 -16.11 30.71
N SER A 9 -20.90 -16.71 31.86
CA SER A 9 -20.61 -15.95 33.08
C SER A 9 -19.34 -15.11 32.95
N SER A 10 -18.32 -15.62 32.25
CA SER A 10 -17.08 -14.89 31.96
C SER A 10 -17.36 -13.72 31.01
N ALA A 11 -18.16 -13.93 29.96
CA ALA A 11 -18.60 -12.88 29.05
C ALA A 11 -19.40 -11.77 29.75
N ALA A 12 -20.36 -12.15 30.63
CA ALA A 12 -21.14 -11.19 31.40
C ALA A 12 -20.27 -10.38 32.38
N ARG A 13 -19.25 -11.01 32.97
CA ARG A 13 -18.28 -10.31 33.83
C ARG A 13 -17.44 -9.32 33.03
N GLU A 14 -16.99 -9.71 31.85
CA GLU A 14 -16.19 -8.84 30.99
C GLU A 14 -17.00 -7.64 30.49
N LEU A 15 -18.27 -7.84 30.09
CA LEU A 15 -19.18 -6.73 29.76
C LEU A 15 -19.37 -5.76 30.92
N ARG A 16 -19.48 -6.28 32.15
CA ARG A 16 -19.56 -5.45 33.35
C ARG A 16 -18.29 -4.65 33.55
N GLU A 17 -17.13 -5.29 33.40
CA GLU A 17 -15.82 -4.62 33.52
C GLU A 17 -15.67 -3.48 32.51
N ILE A 18 -16.09 -3.68 31.26
CA ILE A 18 -16.10 -2.63 30.23
C ILE A 18 -16.96 -1.44 30.68
N GLY A 19 -18.12 -1.69 31.29
CA GLY A 19 -19.02 -0.65 31.78
C GLY A 19 -18.54 0.05 33.06
N THR A 20 -17.80 -0.64 33.93
CA THR A 20 -17.31 -0.08 35.21
C THR A 20 -15.94 0.57 35.11
N ASN A 21 -15.11 0.13 34.16
CA ASN A 21 -13.74 0.61 33.98
C ASN A 21 -13.67 1.53 32.75
N PRO A 22 -13.77 2.88 32.95
CA PRO A 22 -13.82 3.82 31.84
C PRO A 22 -12.56 3.78 30.97
N TRP A 23 -11.39 3.48 31.56
CA TRP A 23 -10.14 3.41 30.80
C TRP A 23 -10.11 2.24 29.82
N LEU A 24 -10.72 1.10 30.19
CA LEU A 24 -10.84 -0.05 29.31
C LEU A 24 -11.76 0.28 28.11
N ALA A 25 -12.89 0.96 28.36
CA ALA A 25 -13.77 1.42 27.29
C ALA A 25 -13.12 2.50 26.40
N ILE A 26 -12.41 3.47 27.00
CA ILE A 26 -11.74 4.54 26.25
C ILE A 26 -10.66 3.96 25.34
N THR A 27 -9.79 3.11 25.89
CA THR A 27 -8.66 2.55 25.12
C THR A 27 -9.09 1.50 24.11
N GLY A 28 -10.10 0.68 24.42
CA GLY A 28 -10.56 -0.41 23.56
C GLY A 28 -11.67 -0.06 22.58
N ILE A 29 -12.40 1.05 22.76
CA ILE A 29 -13.57 1.41 21.93
C ILE A 29 -13.47 2.84 21.40
N VAL A 30 -13.30 3.82 22.30
CA VAL A 30 -13.35 5.24 21.90
C VAL A 30 -12.13 5.63 21.06
N MET A 31 -10.92 5.25 21.50
CA MET A 31 -9.69 5.63 20.82
C MET A 31 -9.56 5.04 19.41
N PRO A 32 -9.89 3.75 19.17
CA PRO A 32 -9.95 3.19 17.82
C PRO A 32 -10.92 3.95 16.90
N LEU A 33 -12.09 4.33 17.37
CA LEU A 33 -13.04 5.13 16.60
C LEU A 33 -12.50 6.53 16.28
N ILE A 34 -11.80 7.17 17.23
CA ILE A 34 -11.11 8.45 16.98
C ILE A 34 -10.04 8.28 15.90
N TRP A 35 -9.23 7.22 15.97
CA TRP A 35 -8.22 6.91 14.96
C TRP A 35 -8.82 6.72 13.57
N VAL A 36 -9.94 5.99 13.47
CA VAL A 36 -10.67 5.81 12.22
C VAL A 36 -11.20 7.15 11.70
N ALA A 37 -11.88 7.93 12.54
CA ALA A 37 -12.43 9.23 12.16
C ALA A 37 -11.34 10.21 11.70
N LEU A 38 -10.21 10.27 12.41
CA LEU A 38 -9.06 11.09 12.04
C LEU A 38 -8.49 10.66 10.68
N THR A 39 -8.36 9.35 10.45
CA THR A 39 -7.83 8.84 9.18
C THR A 39 -8.75 9.16 8.01
N ILE A 40 -10.08 9.02 8.20
CA ILE A 40 -11.08 9.43 7.20
C ILE A 40 -10.97 10.94 6.94
N PHE A 41 -10.84 11.76 7.98
CA PHE A 41 -10.72 13.22 7.84
C PHE A 41 -9.46 13.61 7.05
N VAL A 42 -8.30 13.06 7.40
CA VAL A 42 -7.01 13.41 6.77
C VAL A 42 -6.93 12.90 5.32
N MET A 43 -7.50 11.72 5.02
CA MET A 43 -7.38 11.08 3.71
C MET A 43 -8.64 11.21 2.84
N GLY A 44 -9.68 11.91 3.31
CA GLY A 44 -11.01 11.93 2.70
C GLY A 44 -11.08 12.60 1.33
N GLU A 45 -10.27 13.63 1.07
CA GLU A 45 -10.20 14.28 -0.25
C GLU A 45 -9.64 13.33 -1.32
N GLY A 46 -8.63 12.54 -0.94
CA GLY A 46 -8.11 11.40 -1.70
C GLY A 46 -7.41 11.71 -3.03
N LEU A 47 -7.58 12.89 -3.63
CA LEU A 47 -6.91 13.29 -4.87
C LEU A 47 -5.84 14.35 -4.59
N MET A 48 -4.63 14.13 -5.13
CA MET A 48 -3.58 15.15 -5.10
C MET A 48 -3.88 16.21 -6.14
N ARG A 49 -4.16 17.45 -5.71
CA ARG A 49 -4.47 18.58 -6.58
C ARG A 49 -3.58 19.77 -6.26
N SER A 50 -3.26 20.55 -7.28
CA SER A 50 -2.56 21.83 -7.14
C SER A 50 -1.24 21.74 -6.36
N LEU A 51 -0.44 20.71 -6.63
CA LEU A 51 0.87 20.53 -6.02
C LEU A 51 1.83 21.60 -6.58
N PRO A 52 2.59 22.31 -5.73
CA PRO A 52 3.56 23.30 -6.18
C PRO A 52 4.68 22.66 -7.01
N VAL A 53 4.78 23.09 -8.28
CA VAL A 53 5.82 22.69 -9.22
C VAL A 53 6.52 23.95 -9.72
N GLY A 54 7.85 24.00 -9.63
CA GLY A 54 8.62 25.11 -10.17
C GLY A 54 8.58 25.10 -11.70
N LEU A 55 8.47 26.27 -12.31
CA LEU A 55 8.61 26.45 -13.75
C LEU A 55 9.75 27.45 -14.01
N ALA A 56 10.83 26.97 -14.62
CA ALA A 56 11.94 27.80 -15.10
C ALA A 56 11.93 27.79 -16.64
N ASP A 57 11.40 28.84 -17.24
CA ASP A 57 11.41 29.00 -18.70
C ASP A 57 12.61 29.85 -19.13
N GLU A 58 13.71 29.19 -19.53
CA GLU A 58 14.92 29.85 -20.03
C GLU A 58 14.91 30.05 -21.55
N ASP A 59 13.94 29.46 -22.26
CA ASP A 59 13.74 29.60 -23.71
C ASP A 59 12.96 30.87 -24.06
N LEU A 60 11.98 31.23 -23.23
CA LEU A 60 11.10 32.40 -23.37
C LEU A 60 10.38 32.49 -24.73
N SER A 61 10.25 31.38 -25.45
CA SER A 61 9.60 31.32 -26.75
C SER A 61 8.07 31.31 -26.65
N SER A 62 7.37 31.41 -27.79
CA SER A 62 5.93 31.14 -27.83
C SER A 62 5.63 29.66 -27.57
N ALA A 63 6.46 28.76 -28.10
CA ALA A 63 6.30 27.32 -27.99
C ALA A 63 6.50 26.83 -26.53
N SER A 64 7.45 27.38 -25.78
CA SER A 64 7.65 27.07 -24.36
C SER A 64 6.43 27.49 -23.54
N ARG A 65 5.91 28.70 -23.78
CA ARG A 65 4.71 29.25 -23.12
C ARG A 65 3.45 28.46 -23.39
N GLU A 66 3.23 28.02 -24.64
CA GLU A 66 2.10 27.18 -25.01
C GLU A 66 2.18 25.81 -24.32
N THR A 67 3.37 25.18 -24.34
CA THR A 67 3.61 23.90 -23.65
C THR A 67 3.38 24.04 -22.15
N ALA A 68 3.90 25.11 -21.54
CA ALA A 68 3.69 25.39 -20.13
C ALA A 68 2.20 25.59 -19.81
N MET A 69 1.42 26.27 -20.66
CA MET A 69 -0.02 26.43 -20.48
C MET A 69 -0.76 25.10 -20.53
N GLN A 70 -0.38 24.19 -21.44
CA GLN A 70 -0.94 22.84 -21.51
C GLN A 70 -0.60 22.00 -20.26
N LEU A 71 0.62 22.14 -19.74
CA LEU A 71 1.02 21.48 -18.49
C LEU A 71 0.34 22.07 -17.24
N GLU A 72 0.00 23.36 -17.25
CA GLU A 72 -0.72 24.03 -16.16
C GLU A 72 -2.18 23.56 -16.08
N ALA A 73 -2.73 23.03 -17.18
CA ALA A 73 -4.05 22.42 -17.20
C ALA A 73 -4.11 21.05 -16.46
N ILE A 74 -2.97 20.48 -16.09
CA ILE A 74 -2.91 19.22 -15.34
C ILE A 74 -3.42 19.45 -13.91
N PRO A 75 -4.45 18.73 -13.43
CA PRO A 75 -5.06 18.97 -12.12
C PRO A 75 -4.11 18.86 -10.92
N SER A 76 -3.10 18.00 -11.03
CA SER A 76 -2.09 17.77 -9.98
C SER A 76 -1.04 18.87 -9.93
N VAL A 77 -0.90 19.71 -10.96
CA VAL A 77 0.17 20.70 -11.10
C VAL A 77 -0.34 22.10 -10.75
N ARG A 78 0.46 22.85 -9.99
CA ARG A 78 0.31 24.30 -9.82
C ARG A 78 1.68 24.94 -9.98
N PHE A 79 1.85 25.76 -11.01
CA PHE A 79 3.15 26.37 -11.27
C PHE A 79 3.50 27.49 -10.31
N VAL A 80 4.76 27.50 -9.88
CA VAL A 80 5.45 28.62 -9.25
C VAL A 80 6.56 29.03 -10.20
N ARG A 81 6.51 30.26 -10.72
CA ARG A 81 7.46 30.71 -11.74
C ARG A 81 8.78 31.15 -11.11
N TYR A 82 9.88 30.73 -11.73
CA TYR A 82 11.24 31.13 -11.36
C TYR A 82 11.98 31.67 -12.58
N GLY A 83 12.92 32.59 -12.36
CA GLY A 83 13.73 33.17 -13.43
C GLY A 83 14.86 32.25 -13.94
N SER A 84 15.21 31.21 -13.17
CA SER A 84 16.21 30.20 -13.55
C SER A 84 16.01 28.91 -12.77
N ALA A 85 16.55 27.81 -13.28
CA ALA A 85 16.51 26.52 -12.57
C ALA A 85 17.24 26.59 -11.21
N ALA A 86 18.34 27.33 -11.12
CA ALA A 86 19.10 27.51 -9.89
C ALA A 86 18.28 28.20 -8.78
N ALA A 87 17.47 29.21 -9.13
CA ALA A 87 16.62 29.91 -8.17
C ALA A 87 15.52 29.00 -7.58
N ALA A 88 15.08 28.00 -8.34
CA ALA A 88 14.09 27.02 -7.87
C ALA A 88 14.72 25.89 -7.03
N GLY A 89 16.04 25.69 -7.11
CA GLY A 89 16.74 24.58 -6.46
C GLY A 89 16.58 24.54 -4.94
N ASP A 90 16.69 25.70 -4.28
CA ASP A 90 16.56 25.81 -2.82
C ASP A 90 15.13 25.52 -2.33
N ASP A 91 14.12 25.97 -3.09
CA ASP A 91 12.72 25.71 -2.79
C ASP A 91 12.34 24.25 -3.08
N LEU A 92 12.98 23.61 -4.07
CA LEU A 92 12.87 22.16 -4.30
C LEU A 92 13.53 21.35 -3.18
N ALA A 93 14.70 21.78 -2.69
CA ALA A 93 15.42 21.11 -1.60
C ALA A 93 14.74 21.25 -0.23
N SER A 94 14.13 22.41 0.04
CA SER A 94 13.38 22.67 1.28
C SER A 94 11.98 22.04 1.29
N GLY A 95 11.54 21.43 0.18
CA GLY A 95 10.23 20.78 0.07
C GLY A 95 9.06 21.75 -0.15
N LYS A 96 9.31 23.02 -0.47
CA LYS A 96 8.27 23.96 -0.91
C LYS A 96 7.76 23.64 -2.31
N LEU A 97 8.63 23.07 -3.15
CA LEU A 97 8.28 22.50 -4.45
C LEU A 97 8.42 20.97 -4.40
N TYR A 98 7.52 20.27 -5.09
CA TYR A 98 7.61 18.81 -5.25
C TYR A 98 8.22 18.39 -6.59
N GLY A 99 8.29 19.31 -7.54
CA GLY A 99 9.01 19.14 -8.80
C GLY A 99 9.40 20.47 -9.40
N LEU A 100 10.23 20.44 -10.45
CA LEU A 100 10.69 21.58 -11.22
C LEU A 100 10.73 21.17 -12.70
N ILE A 101 10.12 21.98 -13.56
CA ILE A 101 10.17 21.86 -15.01
C ILE A 101 11.05 22.97 -15.55
N VAL A 102 12.07 22.61 -16.33
CA VAL A 102 12.99 23.55 -16.97
C VAL A 102 12.86 23.44 -18.48
N PHE A 103 12.56 24.57 -19.12
CA PHE A 103 12.74 24.73 -20.56
C PHE A 103 14.15 25.30 -20.79
N PRO A 104 15.08 24.52 -21.38
CA PRO A 104 16.46 24.97 -21.58
C PRO A 104 16.54 26.12 -22.59
N LYS A 105 17.65 26.85 -22.59
CA LYS A 105 17.90 27.92 -23.56
C LYS A 105 17.87 27.36 -25.00
N ASN A 106 17.22 28.08 -25.91
CA ASN A 106 17.03 27.69 -27.31
C ASN A 106 16.24 26.38 -27.50
N TRP A 107 15.47 25.94 -26.50
CA TRP A 107 14.67 24.72 -26.57
C TRP A 107 13.79 24.64 -27.82
N SER A 108 13.12 25.73 -28.20
CA SER A 108 12.26 25.74 -29.41
C SER A 108 13.07 25.50 -30.69
N ALA A 109 14.22 26.15 -30.83
CA ALA A 109 15.08 26.00 -32.00
C ALA A 109 15.73 24.60 -32.05
N ASP A 110 16.12 24.07 -30.89
CA ASP A 110 16.71 22.74 -30.78
C ASP A 110 15.68 21.63 -31.03
N CYS A 111 14.41 21.83 -30.65
CA CYS A 111 13.29 20.94 -31.01
C CYS A 111 13.06 20.87 -32.52
N GLU A 112 13.22 21.99 -33.23
CA GLU A 112 13.10 22.03 -34.70
C GLU A 112 14.29 21.37 -35.39
N ALA A 113 15.49 21.57 -34.83
CA ALA A 113 16.72 20.95 -35.33
C ALA A 113 16.88 19.48 -34.93
N GLY A 114 15.99 18.92 -34.11
CA GLY A 114 16.05 17.53 -33.61
C GLY A 114 17.29 17.25 -32.75
N ARG A 115 17.75 18.26 -32.00
CA ARG A 115 18.96 18.14 -31.16
C ARG A 115 18.62 17.56 -29.78
N PRO A 116 19.51 16.76 -29.18
CA PRO A 116 19.31 16.22 -27.83
C PRO A 116 19.16 17.28 -26.73
N SER A 117 19.69 18.49 -26.94
CA SER A 117 19.55 19.65 -26.03
C SER A 117 18.11 20.19 -25.95
N SER A 118 17.19 19.67 -26.77
CA SER A 118 15.79 20.02 -26.77
C SER A 118 14.96 19.29 -25.70
N ALA A 119 15.61 18.60 -24.75
CA ALA A 119 14.90 17.86 -23.72
C ALA A 119 14.37 18.79 -22.62
N ILE A 120 13.07 18.71 -22.33
CA ILE A 120 12.51 19.36 -21.13
C ILE A 120 13.03 18.62 -19.90
N GLU A 121 13.67 19.33 -18.98
CA GLU A 121 14.15 18.72 -17.75
C GLU A 121 13.04 18.73 -16.69
N VAL A 122 12.74 17.56 -16.14
CA VAL A 122 11.72 17.38 -15.10
C VAL A 122 12.41 16.84 -13.86
N HIS A 123 12.67 17.71 -12.89
CA HIS A 123 13.33 17.37 -11.64
C HIS A 123 12.26 17.08 -10.59
N LEU A 124 12.31 15.91 -9.95
CA LEU A 124 11.27 15.46 -9.02
C LEU A 124 11.84 15.20 -7.64
N ASN A 125 11.22 15.75 -6.59
CA ASN A 125 11.62 15.50 -5.22
C ASN A 125 11.11 14.11 -4.77
N LYS A 126 11.93 13.07 -4.98
CA LYS A 126 11.58 11.67 -4.68
C LYS A 126 11.72 11.29 -3.20
N THR A 127 12.03 12.25 -2.31
CA THR A 127 11.78 12.11 -0.86
C THR A 127 10.27 12.02 -0.61
N TYR A 128 9.45 12.75 -1.36
CA TYR A 128 7.99 12.64 -1.35
C TYR A 128 7.52 11.68 -2.45
N TYR A 129 7.89 10.40 -2.33
CA TYR A 129 7.77 9.41 -3.41
C TYR A 129 6.39 9.33 -4.06
N ALA A 130 5.31 9.29 -3.26
CA ALA A 130 3.94 9.19 -3.76
C ALA A 130 3.55 10.43 -4.60
N ILE A 131 3.89 11.62 -4.12
CA ILE A 131 3.64 12.91 -4.80
C ILE A 131 4.45 12.96 -6.09
N ALA A 132 5.75 12.71 -6.01
CA ALA A 132 6.64 12.73 -7.16
C ALA A 132 6.23 11.72 -8.25
N THR A 133 5.75 10.53 -7.88
CA THR A 133 5.31 9.52 -8.85
C THR A 133 3.99 9.88 -9.53
N VAL A 134 3.07 10.57 -8.83
CA VAL A 134 1.88 11.15 -9.47
C VAL A 134 2.29 12.22 -10.47
N LEU A 135 3.10 13.19 -10.04
CA LEU A 135 3.59 14.27 -10.91
C LEU A 135 4.35 13.73 -12.12
N GLU A 136 5.24 12.76 -11.90
CA GLU A 136 6.00 12.10 -12.97
C GLU A 136 5.07 11.50 -14.02
N PHE A 137 4.09 10.71 -13.57
CA PHE A 137 3.16 10.05 -14.46
C PHE A 137 2.32 11.06 -15.25
N ASP A 138 1.72 12.04 -14.57
CA ASP A 138 0.83 13.03 -15.18
C ASP A 138 1.60 13.92 -16.18
N ILE A 139 2.78 14.43 -15.79
CA ILE A 139 3.63 15.27 -16.65
C ILE A 139 4.12 14.48 -17.85
N LYS A 140 4.65 13.26 -17.67
CA LYS A 140 5.13 12.43 -18.79
C LYS A 140 4.01 12.06 -19.75
N SER A 141 2.83 11.73 -19.24
CA SER A 141 1.65 11.43 -20.06
C SER A 141 1.20 12.64 -20.88
N ALA A 142 1.22 13.83 -20.27
CA ALA A 142 0.89 15.08 -20.96
C ALA A 142 1.93 15.42 -22.04
N LEU A 143 3.23 15.38 -21.70
CA LEU A 143 4.32 15.65 -22.63
C LEU A 143 4.35 14.66 -23.81
N ALA A 144 4.06 13.38 -23.55
CA ALA A 144 3.93 12.38 -24.61
C ALA A 144 2.75 12.70 -25.53
N SER A 145 1.61 13.12 -24.98
CA SER A 145 0.44 13.53 -25.78
C SER A 145 0.76 14.73 -26.66
N ILE A 146 1.41 15.76 -26.10
CA ILE A 146 1.86 16.95 -26.84
C ILE A 146 2.86 16.57 -27.94
N SER A 147 3.78 15.66 -27.65
CA SER A 147 4.76 15.16 -28.63
C SER A 147 4.09 14.46 -29.80
N LEU A 148 3.08 13.64 -29.53
CA LEU A 148 2.29 12.95 -30.55
C LEU A 148 1.49 13.92 -31.40
N GLU A 149 0.86 14.93 -30.79
CA GLU A 149 0.13 15.99 -31.52
C GLU A 149 1.06 16.78 -32.45
N ARG A 150 2.25 17.16 -31.97
CA ARG A 150 3.26 17.86 -32.78
C ARG A 150 3.82 16.98 -33.90
N LEU A 151 4.03 15.70 -33.63
CA LEU A 151 4.47 14.72 -34.63
C LEU A 151 3.42 14.59 -35.74
N ALA A 152 2.14 14.49 -35.38
CA ALA A 152 1.03 14.47 -36.33
C ALA A 152 0.94 15.77 -37.17
N ALA A 153 1.11 16.93 -36.54
CA ALA A 153 1.14 18.21 -37.24
C ALA A 153 2.30 18.30 -38.25
N LYS A 154 3.55 18.00 -37.84
CA LYS A 154 4.73 18.03 -38.72
C LYS A 154 4.62 17.04 -39.89
N SER A 155 4.13 15.84 -39.64
CA SER A 155 3.93 14.83 -40.68
C SER A 155 2.84 15.21 -41.68
N SER A 156 1.79 15.91 -41.26
CA SER A 156 0.79 16.47 -42.19
C SER A 156 1.34 17.58 -43.08
N ALA A 157 2.28 18.39 -42.58
CA ALA A 157 2.93 19.47 -43.34
C ALA A 157 3.96 18.96 -44.37
N ALA A 158 4.57 17.79 -44.14
CA ALA A 158 5.66 17.25 -44.96
C ALA A 158 5.23 16.55 -46.28
N GLY A 159 3.98 16.71 -46.74
CA GLY A 159 3.66 16.47 -48.15
C GLY A 159 3.04 15.12 -48.57
N ALA A 160 2.26 14.45 -47.72
CA ALA A 160 1.27 13.49 -48.20
C ALA A 160 -0.11 14.16 -48.21
N GLY A 161 -0.74 14.30 -49.38
CA GLY A 161 -1.92 15.14 -49.64
C GLY A 161 -2.90 15.37 -48.47
N ALA A 162 -3.28 16.64 -48.28
CA ALA A 162 -4.05 17.21 -47.17
C ALA A 162 -5.43 16.60 -46.85
N ARG A 163 -5.83 15.51 -47.52
CA ARG A 163 -7.03 14.72 -47.19
C ARG A 163 -6.76 13.29 -46.72
N GLY A 164 -5.55 12.74 -46.91
CA GLY A 164 -5.23 11.35 -46.58
C GLY A 164 -4.17 11.15 -45.48
N ALA A 165 -3.33 12.16 -45.19
CA ALA A 165 -2.29 12.05 -44.17
C ALA A 165 -2.84 12.17 -42.75
N SER A 166 -3.77 13.11 -42.50
CA SER A 166 -4.41 13.27 -41.19
C SER A 166 -5.25 12.05 -40.78
N GLU A 167 -5.76 11.28 -41.74
CA GLU A 167 -6.51 10.02 -41.51
C GLU A 167 -5.60 8.80 -41.30
N ARG A 168 -4.30 8.89 -41.62
CA ARG A 168 -3.33 7.76 -41.55
C ARG A 168 -2.33 7.88 -40.40
N LEU A 169 -2.46 8.91 -39.57
CA LEU A 169 -1.57 9.21 -38.45
C LEU A 169 -2.23 8.94 -37.08
N PHE A 170 -3.29 8.12 -37.03
CA PHE A 170 -3.89 7.80 -35.75
C PHE A 170 -2.94 6.98 -34.87
N THR A 171 -2.72 7.50 -33.68
CA THR A 171 -1.76 7.01 -32.70
C THR A 171 -2.29 5.78 -31.98
N LEU A 172 -1.39 4.85 -31.64
CA LEU A 172 -1.75 3.73 -30.79
C LEU A 172 -2.13 4.27 -29.41
N ARG A 173 -3.37 4.03 -28.99
CA ARG A 173 -3.84 4.47 -27.66
C ARG A 173 -3.50 3.41 -26.63
N SER A 174 -2.86 3.83 -25.54
CA SER A 174 -2.74 3.02 -24.34
C SER A 174 -3.85 3.40 -23.36
N ASP A 175 -4.83 2.52 -23.17
CA ASP A 175 -5.87 2.72 -22.17
C ASP A 175 -5.56 1.91 -20.92
N ALA A 176 -5.83 2.46 -19.74
CA ALA A 176 -5.70 1.71 -18.50
C ALA A 176 -6.93 1.88 -17.62
N LEU A 177 -7.51 0.76 -17.22
CA LEU A 177 -8.60 0.67 -16.27
C LEU A 177 -8.06 0.09 -14.96
N LEU A 178 -7.93 0.95 -13.95
CA LEU A 178 -7.73 0.54 -12.56
C LEU A 178 -9.09 0.24 -11.94
N ALA A 179 -9.54 -1.02 -12.07
CA ALA A 179 -10.88 -1.44 -11.65
C ALA A 179 -11.12 -1.14 -10.17
N GLY A 180 -12.26 -0.52 -9.84
CA GLY A 180 -12.58 -0.06 -8.48
C GLY A 180 -11.84 1.21 -8.02
N ASN A 181 -10.92 1.77 -8.82
CA ASN A 181 -10.23 3.03 -8.52
C ASN A 181 -9.66 3.73 -9.76
N SER A 182 -10.50 4.07 -10.73
CA SER A 182 -10.06 4.57 -12.05
C SER A 182 -9.27 5.88 -11.99
N ASN A 183 -9.50 6.71 -10.98
CA ASN A 183 -8.86 8.02 -10.83
C ASN A 183 -7.62 8.00 -9.93
N PHE A 184 -7.13 6.82 -9.53
CA PHE A 184 -6.05 6.69 -8.54
C PHE A 184 -6.34 7.51 -7.26
N ASN A 185 -7.58 7.41 -6.77
CA ASN A 185 -7.97 8.06 -5.53
C ASN A 185 -7.32 7.34 -4.35
N TYR A 186 -6.56 8.09 -3.55
CA TYR A 186 -5.85 7.61 -2.37
C TYR A 186 -6.81 7.12 -1.28
N SER A 187 -8.00 7.72 -1.15
CA SER A 187 -8.97 7.30 -0.13
C SER A 187 -9.44 5.86 -0.37
N ALA A 188 -9.62 5.47 -1.64
CA ALA A 188 -10.07 4.12 -2.02
C ALA A 188 -9.13 3.02 -1.53
N TYR A 189 -7.82 3.25 -1.54
CA TYR A 189 -6.84 2.22 -1.23
C TYR A 189 -6.20 2.39 0.15
N LEU A 190 -5.98 3.64 0.59
CA LEU A 190 -5.36 3.91 1.89
C LEU A 190 -6.37 3.61 2.99
N LEU A 191 -7.62 4.06 2.88
CA LEU A 191 -8.62 3.78 3.91
C LEU A 191 -8.95 2.29 3.96
N ALA A 192 -8.97 1.63 2.80
CA ALA A 192 -9.16 0.19 2.71
C ALA A 192 -8.08 -0.63 3.45
N THR A 193 -6.89 -0.06 3.61
CA THR A 193 -5.74 -0.71 4.24
C THR A 193 -5.55 -0.26 5.68
N LEU A 194 -5.51 1.05 5.91
CA LEU A 194 -5.21 1.66 7.20
C LEU A 194 -6.30 1.39 8.23
N ILE A 195 -7.59 1.51 7.88
CA ILE A 195 -8.67 1.33 8.85
C ILE A 195 -8.68 -0.10 9.43
N PRO A 196 -8.70 -1.18 8.63
CA PRO A 196 -8.59 -2.52 9.18
C PRO A 196 -7.30 -2.75 9.97
N GLY A 197 -6.17 -2.21 9.51
CA GLY A 197 -4.89 -2.29 10.22
C GLY A 197 -4.95 -1.63 11.61
N MET A 198 -5.53 -0.43 11.72
CA MET A 198 -5.70 0.28 12.99
C MET A 198 -6.65 -0.45 13.94
N LEU A 199 -7.77 -0.96 13.43
CA LEU A 199 -8.71 -1.77 14.22
C LEU A 199 -8.05 -3.06 14.72
N SER A 200 -7.21 -3.70 13.90
CA SER A 200 -6.45 -4.88 14.32
C SER A 200 -5.41 -4.57 15.39
N LEU A 201 -4.75 -3.41 15.31
CA LEU A 201 -3.83 -2.95 16.34
C LEU A 201 -4.57 -2.67 17.65
N ALA A 202 -5.73 -2.03 17.60
CA ALA A 202 -6.56 -1.85 18.78
C ALA A 202 -6.97 -3.21 19.39
N ALA A 203 -7.50 -4.11 18.58
CA ALA A 203 -7.94 -5.43 19.01
C ALA A 203 -6.82 -6.24 19.67
N ILE A 204 -5.63 -6.26 19.07
CA ILE A 204 -4.50 -7.05 19.59
C ILE A 204 -4.05 -6.52 20.96
N LEU A 205 -3.94 -5.20 21.12
CA LEU A 205 -3.47 -4.56 22.35
C LEU A 205 -4.48 -4.76 23.48
N THR A 206 -5.76 -4.54 23.19
CA THR A 206 -6.84 -4.74 24.17
C THR A 206 -6.90 -6.19 24.63
N LEU A 207 -6.83 -7.16 23.71
CA LEU A 207 -6.96 -8.58 24.07
C LEU A 207 -5.73 -9.12 24.80
N VAL A 208 -4.52 -8.66 24.51
CA VAL A 208 -3.34 -8.97 25.35
C VAL A 208 -3.59 -8.48 26.79
N GLY A 209 -4.08 -7.25 26.96
CA GLY A 209 -4.41 -6.70 28.27
C GLY A 209 -5.47 -7.54 29.00
N VAL A 210 -6.52 -7.95 28.32
CA VAL A 210 -7.63 -8.75 28.87
C VAL A 210 -7.17 -10.16 29.29
N TYR A 211 -6.37 -10.83 28.46
CA TYR A 211 -5.88 -12.19 28.77
C TYR A 211 -4.83 -12.21 29.87
N THR A 212 -4.06 -11.14 30.05
CA THR A 212 -3.03 -11.05 31.08
C THR A 212 -3.51 -10.40 32.38
N ARG A 213 -4.71 -9.81 32.40
CA ARG A 213 -5.26 -9.05 33.54
C ARG A 213 -5.16 -9.78 34.87
N ASP A 214 -5.67 -11.00 34.97
CA ASP A 214 -5.72 -11.70 36.25
C ASP A 214 -4.32 -12.16 36.72
N VAL A 215 -3.44 -12.50 35.78
CA VAL A 215 -2.05 -12.84 36.08
C VAL A 215 -1.32 -11.60 36.62
N ARG A 216 -1.60 -10.42 36.05
CA ARG A 216 -1.03 -9.15 36.50
C ARG A 216 -1.55 -8.73 37.87
N LEU A 217 -2.85 -8.91 38.12
CA LEU A 217 -3.50 -8.51 39.38
C LEU A 217 -3.37 -9.56 40.49
N GLY A 218 -2.81 -10.74 40.21
CA GLY A 218 -2.70 -11.83 41.19
C GLY A 218 -4.06 -12.40 41.60
N THR A 219 -5.04 -12.37 40.70
CA THR A 219 -6.42 -12.82 40.94
C THR A 219 -6.77 -14.07 40.11
N LEU A 220 -5.78 -14.78 39.57
CA LEU A 220 -6.01 -15.95 38.71
C LEU A 220 -6.69 -17.07 39.49
N ARG A 221 -6.33 -17.27 40.76
CA ARG A 221 -7.00 -18.23 41.66
C ARG A 221 -8.47 -17.92 41.84
N ASP A 222 -8.80 -16.64 42.04
CA ASP A 222 -10.17 -16.17 42.18
C ASP A 222 -10.97 -16.31 40.89
N ALA A 223 -10.34 -16.02 39.76
CA ALA A 223 -10.94 -16.19 38.44
C ALA A 223 -11.21 -17.66 38.11
N THR A 224 -10.40 -18.59 38.65
CA THR A 224 -10.48 -20.03 38.38
C THR A 224 -11.07 -20.85 39.54
N ARG A 225 -11.64 -20.19 40.57
CA ARG A 225 -12.14 -20.80 41.81
C ARG A 225 -12.90 -22.11 41.54
N GLY A 226 -12.34 -23.21 42.06
CA GLY A 226 -12.93 -24.54 42.05
C GLY A 226 -12.16 -25.62 41.27
N GLY A 227 -11.06 -25.30 40.57
CA GLY A 227 -10.23 -26.29 39.84
C GLY A 227 -10.93 -27.08 38.73
N THR A 228 -12.22 -26.86 38.55
CA THR A 228 -13.17 -27.60 37.70
C THR A 228 -13.68 -26.74 36.53
N LEU A 229 -13.46 -25.42 36.58
CA LEU A 229 -13.82 -24.51 35.51
C LEU A 229 -12.73 -24.54 34.41
N PRO A 230 -13.09 -24.86 33.15
CA PRO A 230 -12.12 -24.89 32.08
C PRO A 230 -11.65 -23.47 31.78
N ILE A 231 -10.36 -23.16 32.02
CA ILE A 231 -9.73 -21.88 31.68
C ILE A 231 -10.02 -21.45 30.25
N THR A 232 -10.17 -22.41 29.34
CA THR A 232 -10.55 -22.17 27.95
C THR A 232 -11.93 -21.54 27.82
N ALA A 233 -12.92 -21.92 28.65
CA ALA A 233 -14.23 -21.29 28.68
C ALA A 233 -14.16 -19.85 29.21
N ILE A 234 -13.29 -19.59 30.19
CA ILE A 234 -13.08 -18.24 30.73
C ILE A 234 -12.49 -17.34 29.65
N LEU A 235 -11.39 -17.77 29.00
CA LEU A 235 -10.69 -17.03 27.95
C LEU A 235 -11.60 -16.77 26.75
N LEU A 236 -12.33 -17.79 26.26
CA LEU A 236 -13.32 -17.61 25.19
C LEU A 236 -14.45 -16.67 25.60
N GLY A 237 -14.94 -16.79 26.84
CA GLY A 237 -15.97 -15.90 27.38
C GLY A 237 -15.53 -14.44 27.39
N ARG A 238 -14.27 -14.15 27.71
CA ARG A 238 -13.70 -12.78 27.62
C ARG A 238 -13.50 -12.31 26.19
N THR A 239 -13.18 -13.24 25.29
CA THR A 239 -12.96 -12.91 23.88
C THR A 239 -14.25 -12.47 23.20
N LEU A 240 -15.39 -13.06 23.57
CA LEU A 240 -16.67 -12.84 22.89
C LEU A 240 -17.14 -11.37 22.89
N PRO A 241 -17.20 -10.64 24.02
CA PRO A 241 -17.59 -9.23 24.01
C PRO A 241 -16.68 -8.36 23.15
N TRP A 242 -15.37 -8.54 23.25
CA TRP A 242 -14.40 -7.78 22.46
C TRP A 242 -14.45 -8.11 20.97
N ALA A 243 -14.60 -9.39 20.63
CA ALA A 243 -14.81 -9.82 19.25
C ALA A 243 -16.12 -9.27 18.67
N ALA A 244 -17.17 -9.12 19.48
CA ALA A 244 -18.41 -8.49 19.06
C ALA A 244 -18.27 -6.97 18.85
N ILE A 245 -17.53 -6.28 19.73
CA ILE A 245 -17.25 -4.83 19.61
C ILE A 245 -16.42 -4.56 18.35
N PHE A 246 -15.22 -5.14 18.24
CA PHE A 246 -14.37 -4.94 17.06
C PHE A 246 -15.00 -5.52 15.79
N GLY A 247 -15.81 -6.58 15.94
CA GLY A 247 -16.64 -7.12 14.86
C GLY A 247 -17.67 -6.12 14.37
N LEU A 248 -18.35 -5.42 15.27
CA LEU A 248 -19.26 -4.34 14.90
C LEU A 248 -18.51 -3.18 14.23
N GLU A 249 -17.37 -2.76 14.78
CA GLU A 249 -16.56 -1.68 14.21
C GLU A 249 -16.09 -1.98 12.79
N ILE A 250 -15.58 -3.20 12.53
CA ILE A 250 -15.15 -3.59 11.18
C ILE A 250 -16.35 -3.73 10.22
N LEU A 251 -17.52 -4.16 10.70
CA LEU A 251 -18.73 -4.22 9.89
C LEU A 251 -19.25 -2.83 9.53
N LEU A 252 -19.22 -1.89 10.48
CA LEU A 252 -19.55 -0.49 10.25
C LEU A 252 -18.59 0.12 9.22
N TYR A 253 -17.29 -0.20 9.31
CA TYR A 253 -16.32 0.19 8.29
C TYR A 253 -16.69 -0.38 6.91
N VAL A 254 -16.99 -1.68 6.78
CA VAL A 254 -17.36 -2.28 5.49
C VAL A 254 -18.62 -1.63 4.91
N LEU A 255 -19.64 -1.39 5.74
CA LEU A 255 -20.87 -0.73 5.34
C LEU A 255 -20.62 0.72 4.91
N TRP A 256 -19.84 1.47 5.68
CA TRP A 256 -19.47 2.85 5.34
C TRP A 256 -18.66 2.90 4.06
N PHE A 257 -17.64 2.06 3.92
CA PHE A 257 -16.73 2.04 2.76
C PHE A 257 -17.47 1.68 1.47
N THR A 258 -18.27 0.61 1.50
CA THR A 258 -18.99 0.11 0.31
C THR A 258 -20.28 0.87 0.02
N GLY A 259 -20.83 1.61 0.99
CA GLY A 259 -22.08 2.36 0.84
C GLY A 259 -21.88 3.87 0.72
N ILE A 260 -21.35 4.50 1.77
CA ILE A 260 -21.32 5.96 1.92
C ILE A 260 -20.06 6.56 1.28
N ALA A 261 -18.91 5.90 1.39
CA ALA A 261 -17.63 6.41 0.90
C ALA A 261 -17.47 6.38 -0.62
N GLY A 262 -18.44 5.81 -1.35
CA GLY A 262 -18.46 5.78 -2.81
C GLY A 262 -17.63 4.66 -3.44
N TRP A 263 -17.26 3.62 -2.69
CA TRP A 263 -16.47 2.48 -3.17
C TRP A 263 -17.29 1.17 -3.19
N PRO A 264 -18.34 1.07 -4.03
CA PRO A 264 -19.23 -0.09 -4.05
C PRO A 264 -18.47 -1.37 -4.41
N ALA A 265 -18.87 -2.49 -3.80
CA ALA A 265 -18.32 -3.78 -4.15
C ALA A 265 -18.83 -4.25 -5.52
N ALA A 266 -17.91 -4.56 -6.45
CA ALA A 266 -18.25 -5.23 -7.71
C ALA A 266 -18.78 -6.66 -7.49
N GLY A 267 -18.36 -7.30 -6.40
CA GLY A 267 -18.82 -8.62 -5.94
C GLY A 267 -19.80 -8.52 -4.76
N SER A 268 -19.51 -9.23 -3.67
CA SER A 268 -20.39 -9.34 -2.51
C SER A 268 -19.84 -8.60 -1.30
N SER A 269 -20.51 -7.53 -0.89
CA SER A 269 -20.23 -6.85 0.38
C SER A 269 -20.41 -7.76 1.60
N ALA A 270 -21.30 -8.76 1.52
CA ALA A 270 -21.52 -9.72 2.59
C ALA A 270 -20.32 -10.69 2.76
N LEU A 271 -19.70 -11.11 1.67
CA LEU A 271 -18.47 -11.92 1.74
C LEU A 271 -17.27 -11.10 2.22
N LEU A 272 -17.19 -9.83 1.81
CA LEU A 272 -16.18 -8.91 2.36
C LEU A 272 -16.36 -8.75 3.87
N ALA A 273 -17.61 -8.55 4.34
CA ALA A 273 -17.95 -8.48 5.75
C ALA A 273 -17.58 -9.77 6.50
N ALA A 274 -17.89 -10.95 5.94
CA ALA A 274 -17.52 -12.23 6.53
C ALA A 274 -16.00 -12.41 6.67
N GLY A 275 -15.23 -12.04 5.64
CA GLY A 275 -13.77 -12.05 5.71
C GLY A 275 -13.19 -11.04 6.70
N ALA A 276 -13.80 -9.86 6.80
CA ALA A 276 -13.43 -8.84 7.77
C ALA A 276 -13.69 -9.28 9.23
N LEU A 277 -14.77 -10.03 9.48
CA LEU A 277 -15.02 -10.67 10.77
C LEU A 277 -13.98 -11.75 11.08
N LEU A 278 -13.65 -12.62 10.11
CA LEU A 278 -12.57 -13.62 10.28
C LEU A 278 -11.23 -12.94 10.58
N PHE A 279 -10.95 -11.82 9.94
CA PHE A 279 -9.76 -11.00 10.21
C PHE A 279 -9.71 -10.51 11.67
N ILE A 280 -10.80 -9.93 12.19
CA ILE A 280 -10.86 -9.52 13.61
C ILE A 280 -10.71 -10.72 14.55
N LEU A 281 -11.36 -11.84 14.23
CA LEU A 281 -11.21 -13.07 15.02
C LEU A 281 -9.77 -13.61 14.99
N ALA A 282 -9.02 -13.44 13.90
CA ALA A 282 -7.62 -13.82 13.84
C ALA A 282 -6.80 -12.93 14.80
N PHE A 283 -7.07 -11.63 14.81
CA PHE A 283 -6.48 -10.69 15.76
C PHE A 283 -6.97 -10.84 17.20
N ALA A 284 -7.96 -11.69 17.45
CA ALA A 284 -8.30 -12.19 18.78
C ALA A 284 -7.57 -13.49 19.16
N ALA A 285 -7.30 -14.35 18.18
CA ALA A 285 -6.60 -15.62 18.36
C ALA A 285 -5.08 -15.46 18.58
N PHE A 286 -4.42 -14.53 17.88
CA PHE A 286 -2.98 -14.28 18.04
C PHE A 286 -2.58 -13.80 19.45
N PRO A 287 -3.26 -12.81 20.08
CA PRO A 287 -3.01 -12.45 21.48
C PRO A 287 -3.11 -13.63 22.44
N LEU A 288 -4.06 -14.54 22.20
CA LEU A 288 -4.25 -15.71 23.03
C LEU A 288 -3.03 -16.61 23.01
N LEU A 289 -2.46 -16.85 21.82
CA LEU A 289 -1.21 -17.60 21.66
C LEU A 289 -0.01 -16.84 22.25
N ALA A 290 0.12 -15.55 21.97
CA ALA A 290 1.23 -14.72 22.43
C ALA A 290 1.30 -14.68 23.97
N THR A 291 0.16 -14.48 24.63
CA THR A 291 0.07 -14.47 26.10
C THR A 291 0.27 -15.85 26.73
N ALA A 292 -0.09 -16.92 26.01
CA ALA A 292 0.18 -18.28 26.45
C ALA A 292 1.69 -18.57 26.46
N LEU A 293 2.40 -18.21 25.38
CA LEU A 293 3.83 -18.49 25.21
C LEU A 293 4.74 -17.55 25.99
N ALA A 294 4.37 -16.28 26.13
CA ALA A 294 5.24 -15.28 26.74
C ALA A 294 5.46 -15.54 28.24
N PRO A 295 6.69 -15.44 28.77
CA PRO A 295 6.98 -15.57 30.20
C PRO A 295 6.37 -14.45 31.05
N SER A 296 6.20 -13.25 30.48
CA SER A 296 5.63 -12.08 31.14
C SER A 296 4.60 -11.38 30.25
N TRP A 297 3.72 -10.58 30.87
CA TRP A 297 2.72 -9.79 30.14
C TRP A 297 3.38 -8.69 29.29
N ILE A 298 4.52 -8.15 29.74
CA ILE A 298 5.31 -7.17 29.00
C ILE A 298 5.82 -7.80 27.70
N LEU A 299 6.40 -9.01 27.76
CA LEU A 299 6.87 -9.68 26.55
C LEU A 299 5.72 -10.07 25.63
N ALA A 300 4.56 -10.45 26.19
CA ALA A 300 3.36 -10.71 25.39
C ALA A 300 2.91 -9.44 24.63
N MET A 301 2.92 -8.29 25.29
CA MET A 301 2.61 -7.00 24.69
C MET A 301 3.62 -6.63 23.61
N SER A 302 4.92 -6.72 23.91
CA SER A 302 5.99 -6.47 22.94
C SER A 302 5.88 -7.38 21.73
N ALA A 303 5.60 -8.67 21.91
CA ALA A 303 5.41 -9.62 20.81
C ALA A 303 4.17 -9.27 19.95
N ALA A 304 3.07 -8.84 20.57
CA ALA A 304 1.87 -8.42 19.85
C ALA A 304 2.09 -7.14 19.03
N ILE A 305 2.77 -6.14 19.60
CA ILE A 305 3.17 -4.94 18.86
C ILE A 305 4.14 -5.35 17.73
N CYS A 306 5.07 -6.27 17.99
CA CYS A 306 6.06 -6.76 17.03
C CYS A 306 5.41 -7.41 15.82
N TYR A 307 4.35 -8.16 16.07
CA TYR A 307 3.53 -8.77 15.05
C TYR A 307 2.67 -7.75 14.29
N CYS A 308 1.95 -6.87 14.99
CA CYS A 308 0.92 -6.04 14.34
C CYS A 308 1.44 -4.73 13.73
N ALA A 309 2.41 -4.05 14.37
CA ALA A 309 2.87 -2.73 13.93
C ALA A 309 3.48 -2.70 12.51
N PRO A 310 4.30 -3.68 12.10
CA PRO A 310 4.93 -3.66 10.77
C PRO A 310 4.06 -4.32 9.70
N ILE A 311 2.78 -4.60 9.96
CA ILE A 311 1.95 -5.40 9.05
C ILE A 311 1.81 -4.77 7.66
N PHE A 312 1.73 -3.43 7.56
CA PHE A 312 1.45 -2.72 6.31
C PHE A 312 2.45 -3.00 5.17
N PRO A 313 3.78 -2.88 5.37
CA PRO A 313 4.79 -3.29 4.39
C PRO A 313 4.58 -4.68 3.79
N TYR A 314 4.13 -5.64 4.61
CA TYR A 314 3.99 -7.03 4.23
C TYR A 314 2.67 -7.36 3.53
N THR A 315 1.78 -6.39 3.32
CA THR A 315 0.46 -6.65 2.72
C THR A 315 0.43 -6.62 1.19
N GLY A 316 1.52 -6.19 0.54
CA GLY A 316 1.54 -5.99 -0.92
C GLY A 316 0.99 -4.63 -1.38
N PHE A 317 0.52 -3.83 -0.43
CA PHE A 317 -0.13 -2.55 -0.67
C PHE A 317 0.86 -1.43 -1.00
N SER A 318 1.85 -1.20 -0.14
CA SER A 318 2.88 -0.16 -0.34
C SER A 318 3.96 -0.60 -1.31
N TYR A 319 4.32 -1.88 -1.28
CA TYR A 319 5.29 -2.52 -2.17
C TYR A 319 4.78 -3.91 -2.56
N PRO A 320 4.83 -4.31 -3.85
CA PRO A 320 4.27 -5.58 -4.29
C PRO A 320 4.93 -6.79 -3.61
N LEU A 321 4.11 -7.76 -3.19
CA LEU A 321 4.60 -9.03 -2.60
C LEU A 321 5.56 -9.77 -3.55
N GLU A 322 5.33 -9.62 -4.86
CA GLU A 322 6.09 -10.26 -5.92
C GLU A 322 7.51 -9.69 -6.06
N SER A 323 7.69 -8.43 -5.64
CA SER A 323 8.98 -7.74 -5.62
C SER A 323 9.79 -8.00 -4.34
N MET A 324 9.18 -8.58 -3.30
CA MET A 324 9.86 -8.97 -2.06
C MET A 324 10.68 -10.25 -2.24
N ASP A 325 11.71 -10.44 -1.42
CA ASP A 325 12.39 -11.73 -1.33
C ASP A 325 11.46 -12.84 -0.80
N ALA A 326 11.87 -14.10 -1.03
CA ALA A 326 11.03 -15.25 -0.73
C ALA A 326 10.69 -15.37 0.77
N ALA A 327 11.61 -15.02 1.67
CA ALA A 327 11.38 -15.13 3.11
C ALA A 327 10.42 -14.05 3.61
N ALA A 328 10.57 -12.81 3.14
CA ALA A 328 9.61 -11.74 3.42
C ALA A 328 8.20 -12.07 2.90
N ARG A 329 8.09 -12.75 1.75
CA ARG A 329 6.80 -13.22 1.21
C ARG A 329 6.14 -14.31 2.05
N VAL A 330 6.90 -15.28 2.55
CA VAL A 330 6.36 -16.31 3.46
C VAL A 330 5.85 -15.67 4.75
N LEU A 331 6.58 -14.69 5.27
CA LEU A 331 6.16 -13.93 6.45
C LEU A 331 4.89 -13.11 6.18
N ALA A 332 4.77 -12.51 4.99
CA ALA A 332 3.56 -11.81 4.55
C ALA A 332 2.30 -12.69 4.60
N ASP A 333 2.42 -13.98 4.32
CA ASP A 333 1.29 -14.92 4.34
C ASP A 333 0.82 -15.28 5.75
N ILE A 334 1.59 -14.97 6.80
CA ILE A 334 1.17 -15.17 8.20
C ILE A 334 0.20 -14.05 8.63
N PHE A 335 0.29 -12.88 8.01
CA PHE A 335 -0.51 -11.72 8.39
C PHE A 335 -1.94 -11.78 7.86
N PRO A 336 -2.99 -11.73 8.73
CA PRO A 336 -4.38 -11.74 8.29
C PRO A 336 -4.73 -10.56 7.38
N LEU A 337 -4.07 -9.40 7.56
CA LEU A 337 -4.35 -8.22 6.74
C LEU A 337 -4.01 -8.46 5.26
N THR A 338 -2.95 -9.22 4.96
CA THR A 338 -2.58 -9.61 3.59
C THR A 338 -3.74 -10.33 2.90
N TRP A 339 -4.38 -11.27 3.59
CA TRP A 339 -5.49 -12.05 3.06
C TRP A 339 -6.80 -11.26 3.00
N LEU A 340 -7.04 -10.37 3.96
CA LEU A 340 -8.16 -9.44 3.91
C LEU A 340 -8.05 -8.50 2.70
N LEU A 341 -6.86 -7.95 2.39
CA LEU A 341 -6.67 -7.08 1.22
C LEU A 341 -6.81 -7.84 -0.09
N LYS A 342 -6.33 -9.09 -0.17
CA LYS A 342 -6.59 -9.96 -1.33
C LYS A 342 -8.10 -10.18 -1.51
N LEU A 343 -8.85 -10.47 -0.44
CA LEU A 343 -10.31 -10.58 -0.51
C LEU A 343 -10.98 -9.26 -0.89
N HIS A 344 -10.53 -8.14 -0.31
CA HIS A 344 -11.02 -6.80 -0.63
C HIS A 344 -10.85 -6.48 -2.12
N ALA A 345 -9.67 -6.74 -2.69
CA ALA A 345 -9.44 -6.58 -4.12
C ALA A 345 -10.38 -7.48 -4.95
N ALA A 346 -10.61 -8.72 -4.51
CA ALA A 346 -11.51 -9.65 -5.19
C ALA A 346 -12.97 -9.16 -5.21
N GLU A 347 -13.45 -8.54 -4.14
CA GLU A 347 -14.84 -8.07 -4.02
C GLU A 347 -15.05 -6.64 -4.53
N VAL A 348 -14.12 -5.71 -4.28
CA VAL A 348 -14.30 -4.29 -4.61
C VAL A 348 -13.85 -3.98 -6.03
N ALA A 349 -12.66 -4.44 -6.42
CA ALA A 349 -12.08 -4.11 -7.72
C ALA A 349 -12.41 -5.14 -8.81
N ILE A 350 -12.37 -6.43 -8.48
CA ILE A 350 -12.37 -7.49 -9.50
C ILE A 350 -13.77 -8.07 -9.74
N GLY A 351 -14.57 -8.28 -8.70
CA GLY A 351 -15.84 -9.02 -8.78
C GLY A 351 -15.63 -10.52 -9.02
N ALA A 352 -14.61 -11.13 -8.39
CA ALA A 352 -14.22 -12.50 -8.67
C ALA A 352 -15.25 -13.55 -8.20
N PRO A 353 -15.39 -14.69 -8.90
CA PRO A 353 -16.28 -15.79 -8.51
C PRO A 353 -15.83 -16.41 -7.18
N PHE A 354 -16.77 -17.05 -6.47
CA PHE A 354 -16.52 -17.64 -5.15
C PHE A 354 -15.34 -18.63 -5.13
N ALA A 355 -15.21 -19.47 -6.15
CA ALA A 355 -14.12 -20.44 -6.23
C ALA A 355 -12.72 -19.80 -6.18
N ALA A 356 -12.54 -18.63 -6.80
CA ALA A 356 -11.27 -17.91 -6.84
C ALA A 356 -10.87 -17.31 -5.47
N LYS A 357 -11.85 -16.97 -4.64
CA LYS A 357 -11.68 -16.30 -3.35
C LYS A 357 -11.87 -17.20 -2.13
N ALA A 358 -12.37 -18.42 -2.31
CA ALA A 358 -12.54 -19.40 -1.23
C ALA A 358 -11.23 -19.65 -0.45
N LYS A 359 -10.08 -19.63 -1.15
CA LYS A 359 -8.76 -19.76 -0.52
C LYS A 359 -8.47 -18.66 0.49
N PHE A 360 -8.89 -17.42 0.23
CA PHE A 360 -8.63 -16.29 1.13
C PHE A 360 -9.41 -16.44 2.45
N LEU A 361 -10.68 -16.83 2.35
CA LEU A 361 -11.52 -17.12 3.52
C LEU A 361 -11.00 -18.33 4.31
N ALA A 362 -10.58 -19.39 3.62
CA ALA A 362 -10.03 -20.58 4.26
C ALA A 362 -8.74 -20.27 5.04
N ILE A 363 -7.85 -19.45 4.49
CA ILE A 363 -6.62 -19.05 5.16
C ILE A 363 -6.91 -18.13 6.34
N LEU A 364 -7.82 -17.15 6.20
CA LEU A 364 -8.26 -16.33 7.33
C LEU A 364 -8.85 -17.19 8.45
N ALA A 365 -9.69 -18.18 8.12
CA ALA A 365 -10.21 -19.13 9.10
C ALA A 365 -9.11 -19.97 9.75
N ALA A 366 -8.11 -20.42 8.99
CA ALA A 366 -6.94 -21.12 9.55
C ALA A 366 -6.14 -20.24 10.52
N LEU A 367 -5.97 -18.95 10.19
CA LEU A 367 -5.34 -17.94 11.05
C LEU A 367 -6.17 -17.58 12.29
N VAL A 368 -7.44 -18.00 12.37
CA VAL A 368 -8.24 -18.00 13.62
C VAL A 368 -8.01 -19.30 14.38
N LEU A 369 -8.24 -20.43 13.70
CA LEU A 369 -8.35 -21.74 14.32
C LEU A 369 -7.01 -22.24 14.87
N VAL A 370 -5.92 -22.10 14.12
CA VAL A 370 -4.60 -22.63 14.49
C VAL A 370 -4.02 -21.89 15.71
N PRO A 371 -3.80 -20.56 15.69
CA PRO A 371 -3.29 -19.87 16.88
C PRO A 371 -4.29 -19.89 18.03
N GLY A 372 -5.60 -19.88 17.76
CA GLY A 372 -6.63 -19.97 18.80
C GLY A 372 -6.58 -21.31 19.54
N ALA A 373 -6.57 -22.43 18.81
CA ALA A 373 -6.49 -23.76 19.41
C ALA A 373 -5.17 -23.98 20.16
N LEU A 374 -4.05 -23.57 19.57
CA LEU A 374 -2.74 -23.67 20.21
C LEU A 374 -2.66 -22.79 21.46
N GLY A 375 -3.16 -21.56 21.40
CA GLY A 375 -3.22 -20.64 22.53
C GLY A 375 -4.03 -21.20 23.69
N LEU A 376 -5.22 -21.75 23.42
CA LEU A 376 -6.06 -22.41 24.43
C LEU A 376 -5.36 -23.63 25.05
N LEU A 377 -4.70 -24.45 24.22
CA LEU A 377 -3.96 -25.62 24.68
C LEU A 377 -2.78 -25.22 25.59
N VAL A 378 -1.95 -24.28 25.16
CA VAL A 378 -0.78 -23.84 25.93
C VAL A 378 -1.21 -23.15 27.22
N TRP A 379 -2.26 -22.33 27.22
CA TRP A 379 -2.82 -21.74 28.44
C TRP A 379 -3.26 -22.81 29.43
N ARG A 380 -3.93 -23.86 28.97
CA ARG A 380 -4.35 -24.99 29.80
C ARG A 380 -3.14 -25.69 30.44
N LEU A 381 -2.05 -25.87 29.69
CA LEU A 381 -0.83 -26.51 30.18
C LEU A 381 -0.05 -25.61 31.16
N LYS A 382 -0.09 -24.29 30.95
CA LYS A 382 0.62 -23.29 31.76
C LYS A 382 -0.09 -22.96 33.08
N LEU A 383 -1.42 -23.13 33.13
CA LEU A 383 -2.26 -22.75 34.26
C LEU A 383 -1.76 -23.26 35.64
N PRO A 384 -1.40 -24.55 35.82
CA PRO A 384 -0.96 -25.04 37.13
C PRO A 384 0.30 -24.33 37.64
N ARG A 385 1.23 -24.01 36.73
CA ARG A 385 2.47 -23.29 37.05
C ARG A 385 2.18 -21.86 37.49
N LEU A 386 1.24 -21.17 36.82
CA LEU A 386 0.85 -19.81 37.19
C LEU A 386 0.13 -19.77 38.54
N LEU A 387 -0.74 -20.73 38.83
CA LEU A 387 -1.44 -20.83 40.12
C LEU A 387 -0.48 -21.14 41.29
N ALA A 388 0.61 -21.88 41.03
CA ALA A 388 1.68 -22.12 41.99
C ALA A 388 2.54 -20.87 42.21
N ALA A 389 2.89 -20.14 41.14
CA ALA A 389 3.64 -18.89 41.23
C ALA A 389 2.86 -17.78 41.97
N GLU A 390 1.55 -17.67 41.73
CA GLU A 390 0.67 -16.75 42.46
C GLU A 390 0.62 -17.09 43.96
N ALA A 391 0.59 -18.39 44.30
CA ALA A 391 0.67 -18.86 45.69
C ALA A 391 1.90 -18.34 46.43
N GLN A 392 3.06 -18.43 45.76
CA GLN A 392 4.34 -18.07 46.33
C GLN A 392 4.44 -16.55 46.50
N ARG A 393 4.00 -15.78 45.51
CA ARG A 393 3.94 -14.31 45.61
C ARG A 393 3.04 -13.82 46.72
N SER A 394 1.87 -14.43 46.92
CA SER A 394 0.99 -14.06 48.04
C SER A 394 1.59 -14.38 49.41
N ALA A 395 2.63 -15.24 49.48
CA ALA A 395 3.33 -15.58 50.72
C ALA A 395 4.56 -14.68 50.98
N GLU A 396 5.09 -14.00 49.96
CA GLU A 396 6.19 -13.05 50.10
C GLU A 396 5.66 -11.64 50.40
N THR A 397 5.91 -11.11 51.60
CA THR A 397 5.67 -9.69 51.91
C THR A 397 6.72 -8.83 51.23
N LEU A 398 6.33 -8.07 50.19
CA LEU A 398 7.21 -7.08 49.57
C LEU A 398 7.45 -5.90 50.53
N PRO A 399 8.68 -5.37 50.64
CA PRO A 399 8.94 -4.14 51.35
C PRO A 399 8.18 -2.98 50.68
N ASP A 400 7.54 -2.12 51.47
CA ASP A 400 6.99 -0.84 50.98
C ASP A 400 8.14 0.02 50.44
N GLU A 401 8.28 0.10 49.12
CA GLU A 401 9.13 1.11 48.51
C GLU A 401 8.50 2.48 48.75
N ALA A 402 9.26 3.40 49.34
CA ALA A 402 8.80 4.75 49.60
C ALA A 402 8.33 5.42 48.30
N PRO A 403 7.15 6.08 48.28
CA PRO A 403 6.64 6.74 47.09
C PRO A 403 7.59 7.86 46.66
N VAL A 404 8.00 7.83 45.39
CA VAL A 404 8.80 8.91 44.81
C VAL A 404 7.89 10.11 44.57
N GLU A 405 8.01 11.15 45.39
CA GLU A 405 7.22 12.38 45.26
C GLU A 405 7.86 13.36 44.27
N GLY A 406 7.06 13.88 43.33
CA GLY A 406 7.46 14.93 42.37
C GLY A 406 7.49 14.50 40.90
N PHE A 407 7.03 15.36 39.99
CA PHE A 407 6.98 15.04 38.54
C PHE A 407 8.36 14.67 37.97
N PHE A 408 9.39 15.48 38.29
CA PHE A 408 10.75 15.26 37.78
C PHE A 408 11.45 14.06 38.41
N SER A 409 11.20 13.76 39.69
CA SER A 409 11.77 12.61 40.40
C SER A 409 11.14 11.30 39.93
N VAL A 410 9.82 11.26 39.70
CA VAL A 410 9.14 10.13 39.05
C VAL A 410 9.65 9.92 37.62
N GLY A 411 9.76 11.00 36.84
CA GLY A 411 10.31 10.95 35.49
C GLY A 411 11.75 10.42 35.45
N LEU A 412 12.62 10.93 36.33
CA LEU A 412 14.01 10.49 36.41
C LEU A 412 14.13 9.05 36.90
N ALA A 413 13.30 8.63 37.88
CA ALA A 413 13.24 7.26 38.35
C ALA A 413 12.76 6.29 37.26
N ALA A 414 11.77 6.70 36.46
CA ALA A 414 11.26 5.93 35.33
C ALA A 414 12.33 5.74 34.25
N ILE A 415 13.01 6.83 33.85
CA ILE A 415 14.13 6.78 32.89
C ILE A 415 15.24 5.88 33.43
N ARG A 416 15.61 6.05 34.70
CA ARG A 416 16.64 5.25 35.36
C ARG A 416 16.26 3.77 35.42
N ARG A 417 15.00 3.43 35.74
CA ARG A 417 14.49 2.05 35.74
C ARG A 417 14.44 1.46 34.33
N ALA A 418 13.99 2.22 33.34
CA ALA A 418 13.93 1.77 31.95
C ALA A 418 15.33 1.48 31.36
N LEU A 419 16.35 2.28 31.74
CA LEU A 419 17.72 2.12 31.26
C LEU A 419 18.57 1.13 32.09
N LEU A 420 18.38 1.10 33.41
CA LEU A 420 19.21 0.26 34.30
C LEU A 420 18.60 -1.10 34.63
N ASN A 421 17.28 -1.29 34.48
CA ASN A 421 16.69 -2.60 34.64
C ASN A 421 17.02 -3.44 33.41
N ARG A 422 17.87 -4.45 33.62
CA ARG A 422 18.41 -5.33 32.58
C ARG A 422 17.30 -5.91 31.70
N ASP A 423 16.18 -6.31 32.30
CA ASP A 423 15.11 -6.99 31.57
C ASP A 423 14.34 -6.00 30.69
N THR A 424 14.01 -4.82 31.23
CA THR A 424 13.31 -3.75 30.51
C THR A 424 14.17 -3.21 29.37
N PHE A 425 15.44 -2.90 29.64
CA PHE A 425 16.37 -2.39 28.64
C PHE A 425 16.60 -3.40 27.50
N LEU A 426 16.88 -4.67 27.82
CA LEU A 426 17.11 -5.70 26.79
C LEU A 426 15.87 -5.95 25.92
N ILE A 427 14.66 -5.92 26.51
CA ILE A 427 13.41 -6.09 25.75
C ILE A 427 13.22 -4.92 24.78
N PHE A 428 13.40 -3.67 25.21
CA PHE A 428 13.18 -2.52 24.32
C PHE A 428 14.30 -2.34 23.30
N SER A 429 15.57 -2.49 23.69
CA SER A 429 16.68 -2.42 22.75
C SER A 429 16.63 -3.55 21.72
N GLY A 430 16.29 -4.77 22.15
CA GLY A 430 16.08 -5.91 21.26
C GLY A 430 14.89 -5.70 20.31
N ALA A 431 13.76 -5.18 20.82
CA ALA A 431 12.61 -4.84 19.99
C ALA A 431 12.96 -3.78 18.95
N ILE A 432 13.64 -2.69 19.34
CA ILE A 432 14.09 -1.64 18.42
C ILE A 432 14.97 -2.24 17.32
N ALA A 433 16.03 -2.97 17.69
CA ALA A 433 16.93 -3.57 16.72
C ALA A 433 16.19 -4.50 15.75
N PHE A 434 15.29 -5.33 16.29
CA PHE A 434 14.43 -6.19 15.48
C PHE A 434 13.56 -5.37 14.51
N TYR A 435 12.87 -4.33 14.98
CA TYR A 435 11.98 -3.52 14.16
C TYR A 435 12.70 -2.80 13.03
N LEU A 436 13.91 -2.26 13.28
CA LEU A 436 14.67 -1.55 12.26
C LEU A 436 14.97 -2.45 11.06
N VAL A 437 15.31 -3.71 11.31
CA VAL A 437 15.55 -4.70 10.26
C VAL A 437 14.24 -5.20 9.69
N PHE A 438 13.32 -5.63 10.55
CA PHE A 438 12.06 -6.27 10.17
C PHE A 438 11.17 -5.37 9.32
N TYR A 439 11.09 -4.08 9.65
CA TYR A 439 10.28 -3.13 8.90
C TYR A 439 10.89 -2.80 7.53
N ALA A 440 12.21 -2.70 7.45
CA ALA A 440 12.92 -2.39 6.21
C ALA A 440 12.99 -3.57 5.24
N TRP A 441 12.89 -4.81 5.76
CA TRP A 441 13.11 -6.03 5.00
C TRP A 441 12.27 -6.16 3.72
N PRO A 442 10.94 -5.92 3.70
CA PRO A 442 10.15 -6.01 2.47
C PRO A 442 10.64 -5.09 1.34
N TYR A 443 11.32 -4.00 1.69
CA TYR A 443 11.81 -2.99 0.76
C TYR A 443 13.26 -3.21 0.32
N ALA A 444 13.91 -4.32 0.72
CA ALA A 444 15.33 -4.57 0.47
C ALA A 444 15.71 -4.51 -1.02
N ASN A 445 14.84 -4.97 -1.92
CA ASN A 445 15.07 -4.95 -3.37
C ASN A 445 14.90 -3.55 -3.99
N GLN A 446 14.34 -2.59 -3.25
CA GLN A 446 14.11 -1.16 -3.56
C GLN A 446 13.30 -0.81 -4.81
N THR A 447 13.27 -1.67 -5.83
CA THR A 447 12.69 -1.44 -7.15
C THR A 447 11.54 -2.40 -7.44
N LEU A 448 10.63 -2.01 -8.32
CA LEU A 448 9.51 -2.86 -8.72
C LEU A 448 9.98 -3.82 -9.82
N THR A 449 9.94 -5.12 -9.54
CA THR A 449 10.36 -6.15 -10.50
C THR A 449 9.34 -7.28 -10.53
N GLN A 450 9.24 -7.95 -11.69
CA GLN A 450 8.48 -9.20 -11.81
C GLN A 450 6.98 -9.12 -11.47
N ILE A 451 6.31 -7.99 -11.77
CA ILE A 451 4.86 -7.87 -11.57
C ILE A 451 4.15 -8.79 -12.57
N PRO A 452 3.36 -9.78 -12.10
CA PRO A 452 2.77 -10.77 -12.97
C PRO A 452 1.66 -10.16 -13.83
N ALA A 453 1.71 -10.37 -15.14
CA ALA A 453 0.72 -9.91 -16.09
C ALA A 453 0.31 -11.06 -17.03
N ALA A 454 -0.92 -11.01 -17.53
CA ALA A 454 -1.34 -11.83 -18.67
C ALA A 454 -1.56 -10.94 -19.89
N ILE A 455 -1.32 -11.48 -21.07
CA ILE A 455 -1.62 -10.81 -22.34
C ILE A 455 -2.76 -11.55 -23.03
N VAL A 456 -3.72 -10.82 -23.57
CA VAL A 456 -4.74 -11.34 -24.48
C VAL A 456 -4.41 -10.83 -25.88
N ASP A 457 -3.97 -11.73 -26.75
CA ASP A 457 -3.64 -11.41 -28.14
C ASP A 457 -4.79 -11.83 -29.07
N LEU A 458 -5.65 -10.87 -29.41
CA LEU A 458 -6.75 -11.08 -30.33
C LEU A 458 -6.34 -10.90 -31.80
N ASP A 459 -5.18 -10.30 -32.06
CA ASP A 459 -4.72 -9.96 -33.42
C ASP A 459 -3.83 -11.04 -34.04
N ARG A 460 -2.91 -11.61 -33.25
CA ARG A 460 -2.01 -12.71 -33.64
C ARG A 460 -1.13 -12.42 -34.87
N SER A 461 -0.89 -11.14 -35.11
CA SER A 461 -0.07 -10.60 -36.19
C SER A 461 1.43 -10.63 -35.89
N ALA A 462 2.26 -10.09 -36.79
CA ALA A 462 3.69 -9.92 -36.51
C ALA A 462 3.94 -8.75 -35.54
N LEU A 463 3.20 -7.63 -35.69
CA LEU A 463 3.32 -6.47 -34.80
C LEU A 463 2.87 -6.76 -33.37
N SER A 464 1.78 -7.52 -33.18
CA SER A 464 1.34 -7.94 -31.83
C SER A 464 2.38 -8.83 -31.14
N ARG A 465 2.97 -9.80 -31.83
CA ARG A 465 4.07 -10.65 -31.30
C ARG A 465 5.32 -9.85 -30.95
N ARG A 466 5.66 -8.84 -31.75
CA ARG A 466 6.76 -7.92 -31.43
C ARG A 466 6.44 -7.11 -30.17
N LEU A 467 5.24 -6.55 -30.07
CA LEU A 467 4.78 -5.84 -28.87
C LEU A 467 4.86 -6.72 -27.63
N ILE A 468 4.41 -7.98 -27.72
CA ILE A 468 4.51 -8.97 -26.64
C ILE A 468 5.96 -9.20 -26.24
N THR A 469 6.87 -9.34 -27.21
CA THR A 469 8.30 -9.55 -26.95
C THR A 469 8.92 -8.34 -26.23
N GLU A 470 8.56 -7.12 -26.64
CA GLU A 470 9.03 -5.89 -25.99
C GLU A 470 8.44 -5.72 -24.57
N LEU A 471 7.19 -6.13 -24.34
CA LEU A 471 6.59 -6.18 -23.01
C LEU A 471 7.24 -7.24 -22.11
N ASP A 472 7.56 -8.43 -22.63
CA ASP A 472 8.22 -9.49 -21.86
C ASP A 472 9.67 -9.13 -21.49
N ALA A 473 10.32 -8.30 -22.30
CA ALA A 473 11.65 -7.75 -22.01
C ALA A 473 11.66 -6.68 -20.90
N CYS A 474 10.50 -6.17 -20.48
CA CYS A 474 10.42 -5.13 -19.46
C CYS A 474 10.73 -5.68 -18.05
N PRO A 475 11.75 -5.17 -17.32
CA PRO A 475 12.13 -5.68 -15.99
C PRO A 475 11.02 -5.62 -14.93
N ALA A 476 10.11 -4.66 -15.09
CA ALA A 476 8.97 -4.49 -14.19
C ALA A 476 7.89 -5.57 -14.38
N LEU A 477 7.86 -6.24 -15.54
CA LEU A 477 6.82 -7.20 -15.92
C LEU A 477 7.30 -8.64 -15.80
N SER A 478 6.36 -9.54 -15.56
CA SER A 478 6.54 -10.98 -15.70
C SER A 478 5.32 -11.54 -16.41
N ILE A 479 5.43 -11.78 -17.73
CA ILE A 479 4.30 -12.30 -18.51
C ILE A 479 4.10 -13.77 -18.13
N LYS A 480 2.97 -14.08 -17.47
CA LYS A 480 2.66 -15.44 -17.00
C LYS A 480 1.92 -16.28 -18.03
N ALA A 481 1.16 -15.62 -18.90
CA ALA A 481 0.38 -16.27 -19.94
C ALA A 481 0.13 -15.30 -21.09
N VAL A 482 0.14 -15.84 -22.31
CA VAL A 482 -0.34 -15.16 -23.52
C VAL A 482 -1.50 -15.99 -24.03
N GLU A 483 -2.71 -15.47 -23.84
CA GLU A 483 -3.96 -16.15 -24.14
C GLU A 483 -4.59 -15.58 -25.41
N THR A 484 -5.23 -16.45 -26.20
CA THR A 484 -6.05 -15.99 -27.32
C THR A 484 -7.53 -15.84 -26.94
N ASN A 485 -7.90 -16.29 -25.74
CA ASN A 485 -9.25 -16.23 -25.21
C ASN A 485 -9.29 -15.27 -24.00
N PRO A 486 -10.04 -14.15 -24.07
CA PRO A 486 -10.19 -13.23 -22.96
C PRO A 486 -10.65 -13.89 -21.65
N ALA A 487 -11.47 -14.94 -21.74
CA ALA A 487 -11.98 -15.64 -20.55
C ALA A 487 -10.87 -16.36 -19.76
N ALA A 488 -9.86 -16.90 -20.45
CA ALA A 488 -8.74 -17.58 -19.80
C ALA A 488 -7.87 -16.59 -19.00
N ALA A 489 -7.51 -15.45 -19.62
CA ALA A 489 -6.79 -14.39 -18.93
C ALA A 489 -7.62 -13.76 -17.79
N ARG A 490 -8.93 -13.64 -17.99
CA ARG A 490 -9.85 -13.16 -16.94
C ARG A 490 -9.87 -14.10 -15.74
N ALA A 491 -9.87 -15.41 -15.94
CA ALA A 491 -9.80 -16.38 -14.85
C ALA A 491 -8.50 -16.27 -14.04
N LEU A 492 -7.36 -16.02 -14.71
CA LEU A 492 -6.07 -15.76 -14.02
C LEU A 492 -6.11 -14.48 -13.18
N TYR A 493 -6.73 -13.42 -13.71
CA TYR A 493 -6.91 -12.15 -13.01
C TYR A 493 -7.85 -12.30 -11.80
N GLU A 494 -8.97 -13.01 -11.96
CA GLU A 494 -9.93 -13.31 -10.89
C GLU A 494 -9.32 -14.16 -9.77
N ALA A 495 -8.46 -15.12 -10.13
CA ALA A 495 -7.70 -15.92 -9.17
C ALA A 495 -6.56 -15.14 -8.48
N GLN A 496 -6.31 -13.89 -8.89
CA GLN A 496 -5.15 -13.07 -8.51
C GLN A 496 -3.81 -13.77 -8.76
N ALA A 497 -3.75 -14.59 -9.82
CA ALA A 497 -2.50 -15.16 -10.31
C ALA A 497 -1.69 -14.13 -11.13
N VAL A 498 -2.38 -13.14 -11.71
CA VAL A 498 -1.80 -11.96 -12.36
C VAL A 498 -2.38 -10.68 -11.77
N SER A 499 -1.59 -9.62 -11.76
CA SER A 499 -1.96 -8.30 -11.23
C SER A 499 -2.73 -7.44 -12.24
N GLY A 500 -2.65 -7.78 -13.53
CA GLY A 500 -3.43 -7.17 -14.59
C GLY A 500 -3.36 -7.94 -15.90
N VAL A 501 -4.23 -7.56 -16.82
CA VAL A 501 -4.39 -8.13 -18.15
C VAL A 501 -4.19 -7.04 -19.20
N ILE A 502 -3.25 -7.25 -20.11
CA ILE A 502 -3.01 -6.39 -21.26
C ILE A 502 -3.73 -7.01 -22.46
N THR A 503 -4.63 -6.29 -23.11
CA THR A 503 -5.40 -6.78 -24.26
C THR A 503 -4.98 -6.03 -25.51
N ILE A 504 -4.60 -6.79 -26.53
CA ILE A 504 -4.32 -6.32 -27.89
C ILE A 504 -5.56 -6.63 -28.73
N ASP A 505 -6.20 -5.58 -29.25
CA ASP A 505 -7.47 -5.69 -29.97
C ASP A 505 -7.36 -6.43 -31.30
N GLN A 506 -8.48 -6.95 -31.80
CA GLN A 506 -8.55 -7.57 -33.12
C GLN A 506 -8.19 -6.58 -34.22
N ASN A 507 -7.46 -7.04 -35.23
CA ASN A 507 -6.99 -6.23 -36.36
C ASN A 507 -5.98 -5.14 -35.98
N PHE A 508 -5.33 -5.24 -34.82
CA PHE A 508 -4.32 -4.29 -34.35
C PHE A 508 -3.27 -3.95 -35.43
N GLU A 509 -2.63 -4.92 -36.08
CA GLU A 509 -1.62 -4.66 -37.12
C GLU A 509 -2.22 -3.98 -38.34
N ARG A 510 -3.37 -4.47 -38.82
CA ARG A 510 -4.05 -3.90 -39.98
C ARG A 510 -4.45 -2.46 -39.73
N ASP A 511 -5.06 -2.20 -38.58
CA ASP A 511 -5.60 -0.90 -38.23
C ASP A 511 -4.44 0.09 -37.98
N LEU A 512 -3.38 -0.34 -37.29
CA LEU A 512 -2.18 0.47 -37.07
C LEU A 512 -1.43 0.79 -38.38
N LEU A 513 -1.30 -0.16 -39.31
CA LEU A 513 -0.64 0.06 -40.61
C LEU A 513 -1.50 0.87 -41.60
N SER A 514 -2.83 0.68 -41.58
CA SER A 514 -3.76 1.51 -42.34
C SER A 514 -3.98 2.88 -41.72
N GLY A 515 -3.34 3.13 -40.58
CA GLY A 515 -3.37 4.40 -39.86
C GLY A 515 -4.70 4.69 -39.18
N LYS A 516 -5.55 3.68 -38.95
CA LYS A 516 -6.75 3.71 -38.12
C LYS A 516 -6.38 3.65 -36.64
N ARG A 517 -7.27 4.15 -35.77
CA ARG A 517 -7.11 4.06 -34.31
C ARG A 517 -7.12 2.59 -33.87
N SER A 518 -6.04 2.16 -33.23
CA SER A 518 -5.97 0.90 -32.50
C SER A 518 -5.63 1.16 -31.04
N ALA A 519 -6.02 0.25 -30.15
CA ALA A 519 -5.80 0.38 -28.72
C ALA A 519 -5.12 -0.86 -28.15
N VAL A 520 -4.24 -0.63 -27.18
CA VAL A 520 -3.77 -1.65 -26.24
C VAL A 520 -4.32 -1.24 -24.88
N SER A 521 -5.12 -2.10 -24.26
CA SER A 521 -5.78 -1.80 -23.00
C SER A 521 -5.21 -2.61 -21.85
N LEU A 522 -5.03 -1.98 -20.70
CA LEU A 522 -4.67 -2.61 -19.44
C LEU A 522 -5.88 -2.64 -18.51
N THR A 523 -6.20 -3.81 -17.96
CA THR A 523 -7.10 -3.94 -16.82
C THR A 523 -6.31 -4.40 -15.61
N ALA A 524 -6.28 -3.62 -14.53
CA ALA A 524 -5.60 -3.97 -13.28
C ALA A 524 -6.44 -3.59 -12.07
N SER A 525 -6.12 -4.13 -10.89
CA SER A 525 -6.88 -3.86 -9.67
C SER A 525 -6.52 -2.50 -9.09
N GLY A 526 -7.53 -1.64 -8.89
CA GLY A 526 -7.40 -0.34 -8.24
C GLY A 526 -7.14 -0.42 -6.72
N THR A 527 -7.29 -1.60 -6.11
CA THR A 527 -6.93 -1.85 -4.69
C THR A 527 -5.42 -1.94 -4.48
N PHE A 528 -4.67 -2.37 -5.50
CA PHE A 528 -3.19 -2.41 -5.50
C PHE A 528 -2.63 -1.47 -6.57
N PRO A 529 -2.81 -0.16 -6.40
CA PRO A 529 -2.63 0.78 -7.49
C PRO A 529 -1.14 0.99 -7.83
N VAL A 530 -0.22 0.67 -6.92
CA VAL A 530 1.23 0.59 -7.20
C VAL A 530 1.52 -0.43 -8.31
N LYS A 531 0.88 -1.62 -8.25
CA LYS A 531 1.04 -2.65 -9.29
C LYS A 531 0.43 -2.19 -10.61
N GLY A 532 -0.79 -1.65 -10.55
CA GLY A 532 -1.50 -1.14 -11.72
C GLY A 532 -0.74 -0.03 -12.45
N ARG A 533 -0.18 0.94 -11.72
CA ARG A 533 0.64 2.01 -12.32
C ARG A 533 1.94 1.52 -12.91
N ALA A 534 2.60 0.55 -12.29
CA ALA A 534 3.81 -0.04 -12.85
C ALA A 534 3.51 -0.77 -14.17
N LEU A 535 2.42 -1.53 -14.23
CA LEU A 535 1.91 -2.16 -15.46
C LEU A 535 1.58 -1.11 -16.53
N GLN A 536 0.89 -0.04 -16.15
CA GLN A 536 0.50 1.04 -17.04
C GLN A 536 1.71 1.77 -17.62
N ALA A 537 2.68 2.12 -16.78
CA ALA A 537 3.91 2.80 -17.20
C ALA A 537 4.75 1.94 -18.15
N ALA A 538 4.90 0.65 -17.86
CA ALA A 538 5.61 -0.29 -18.73
C ALA A 538 4.91 -0.42 -20.09
N MET A 539 3.59 -0.62 -20.09
CA MET A 539 2.79 -0.72 -21.32
C MET A 539 2.86 0.56 -22.15
N MET A 540 2.69 1.73 -21.52
CA MET A 540 2.79 3.03 -22.20
C MET A 540 4.14 3.23 -22.87
N GLY A 541 5.25 2.90 -22.19
CA GLY A 541 6.59 3.06 -22.76
C GLY A 541 6.78 2.20 -24.01
N VAL A 542 6.35 0.94 -23.99
CA VAL A 542 6.45 0.05 -25.16
C VAL A 542 5.52 0.52 -26.30
N VAL A 543 4.28 0.90 -25.98
CA VAL A 543 3.31 1.43 -26.96
C VAL A 543 3.84 2.70 -27.64
N GLN A 544 4.47 3.60 -26.90
CA GLN A 544 5.09 4.81 -27.44
C GLN A 544 6.24 4.50 -28.41
N ASN A 545 7.13 3.58 -28.02
CA ASN A 545 8.25 3.16 -28.88
C ASN A 545 7.75 2.53 -30.18
N LEU A 546 6.73 1.67 -30.11
CA LEU A 546 6.12 1.05 -31.29
C LEU A 546 5.43 2.09 -32.17
N THR A 547 4.72 3.06 -31.58
CA THR A 547 4.04 4.14 -32.31
C THR A 547 5.03 4.98 -33.11
N ALA A 548 6.14 5.37 -32.48
CA ALA A 548 7.20 6.13 -33.15
C ALA A 548 7.80 5.34 -34.32
N ALA A 549 8.07 4.05 -34.13
CA ALA A 549 8.61 3.17 -35.17
C ALA A 549 7.63 2.99 -36.36
N VAL A 550 6.33 2.80 -36.09
CA VAL A 550 5.32 2.66 -37.15
C VAL A 550 5.09 3.99 -37.87
N ALA A 551 5.05 5.11 -37.16
CA ALA A 551 4.94 6.43 -37.76
C ALA A 551 6.09 6.70 -38.74
N ALA A 552 7.33 6.43 -38.32
CA ALA A 552 8.50 6.55 -39.20
C ALA A 552 8.40 5.64 -40.44
N GLY A 553 7.99 4.37 -40.25
CA GLY A 553 7.81 3.43 -41.36
C GLY A 553 6.72 3.85 -42.35
N ASN A 554 5.61 4.42 -41.88
CA ASN A 554 4.52 4.89 -42.73
C ASN A 554 4.92 6.13 -43.54
N LEU A 555 5.73 7.02 -42.98
CA LEU A 555 6.27 8.18 -43.71
C LEU A 555 7.19 7.73 -44.86
N LEU A 556 8.07 6.75 -44.62
CA LEU A 556 8.91 6.18 -45.68
C LEU A 556 8.07 5.56 -46.81
N ARG A 557 7.02 4.81 -46.48
CA ARG A 557 6.10 4.23 -47.48
C ARG A 557 5.32 5.28 -48.25
N ALA A 558 5.08 6.45 -47.64
CA ALA A 558 4.42 7.58 -48.28
C ALA A 558 5.34 8.38 -49.23
N GLY A 559 6.61 7.97 -49.37
CA GLY A 559 7.58 8.62 -50.26
C GLY A 559 8.35 9.77 -49.63
N ALA A 560 8.26 9.96 -48.31
CA ALA A 560 9.11 10.92 -47.61
C ALA A 560 10.57 10.46 -47.66
N ASP A 561 11.48 11.41 -47.89
CA ASP A 561 12.91 11.16 -47.89
C ASP A 561 13.39 10.72 -46.49
N THR A 562 14.39 9.83 -46.48
CA THR A 562 14.92 9.26 -45.23
C THR A 562 15.42 10.34 -44.27
N GLU A 563 15.94 11.46 -44.79
CA GLU A 563 16.41 12.57 -43.98
C GLU A 563 15.25 13.32 -43.28
N THR A 564 14.16 13.62 -43.98
CA THR A 564 12.94 14.20 -43.39
C THR A 564 12.28 13.25 -42.40
N VAL A 565 12.23 11.95 -42.67
CA VAL A 565 11.69 10.97 -41.70
C VAL A 565 12.53 10.90 -40.44
N LEU A 566 13.87 10.90 -40.56
CA LEU A 566 14.76 10.96 -39.41
C LEU A 566 14.58 12.25 -38.62
N LYS A 567 14.47 13.41 -39.29
CA LYS A 567 14.20 14.71 -38.64
C LYS A 567 12.86 14.75 -37.93
N ILE A 568 11.82 14.13 -38.48
CA ILE A 568 10.48 14.05 -37.88
C ILE A 568 10.48 13.06 -36.70
N ALA A 569 11.14 11.91 -36.83
CA ALA A 569 11.28 10.92 -35.77
C ALA A 569 12.18 11.39 -34.61
N SER A 570 13.15 12.28 -34.89
CA SER A 570 14.03 12.91 -33.90
C SER A 570 13.53 14.28 -33.39
N SER A 571 12.37 14.74 -33.88
CA SER A 571 11.70 15.99 -33.48
C SER A 571 10.73 15.93 -32.28
N PRO A 572 10.39 14.79 -31.63
CA PRO A 572 9.45 14.85 -30.51
C PRO A 572 10.06 15.65 -29.36
N VAL A 573 9.18 16.25 -28.55
CA VAL A 573 9.59 16.87 -27.29
C VAL A 573 10.15 15.76 -26.42
N SER A 574 11.48 15.62 -26.44
CA SER A 574 12.17 14.75 -25.51
C SER A 574 12.05 15.38 -24.12
N PHE A 575 12.04 14.54 -23.10
CA PHE A 575 12.10 15.00 -21.72
C PHE A 575 13.04 14.08 -20.96
N THR A 576 13.73 14.65 -19.98
CA THR A 576 14.57 13.93 -19.04
C THR A 576 13.93 14.07 -17.66
N ALA A 577 13.68 12.94 -17.00
CA ALA A 577 13.19 12.95 -15.62
C ALA A 577 14.37 12.66 -14.69
N GLU A 578 14.70 13.62 -13.82
CA GLU A 578 15.75 13.48 -12.82
C GLU A 578 15.15 13.29 -11.42
N ASN A 579 15.50 12.18 -10.78
CA ASN A 579 15.11 11.90 -9.42
C ASN A 579 16.04 12.62 -8.44
N ARG A 580 15.54 13.62 -7.73
CA ARG A 580 16.29 14.37 -6.70
C ARG A 580 16.09 13.71 -5.33
N PHE A 581 17.16 13.70 -4.51
CA PHE A 581 17.22 13.20 -3.12
C PHE A 581 16.99 11.69 -2.92
N ASN A 582 16.33 11.01 -3.86
CA ASN A 582 16.22 9.56 -3.95
C ASN A 582 16.46 9.12 -5.40
N THR A 583 17.73 9.09 -5.80
CA THR A 583 18.19 8.94 -7.20
C THR A 583 17.73 7.62 -7.84
N ILE A 584 17.68 6.55 -7.05
CA ILE A 584 17.26 5.21 -7.49
C ILE A 584 15.75 4.97 -7.42
N SER A 585 14.94 5.97 -7.04
CA SER A 585 13.50 5.80 -6.78
C SER A 585 13.22 4.64 -5.80
N GLY A 586 14.13 4.44 -4.83
CA GLY A 586 14.10 3.29 -3.94
C GLY A 586 13.03 3.45 -2.86
N TYR A 587 12.22 2.41 -2.66
CA TYR A 587 11.20 2.39 -1.61
C TYR A 587 11.80 2.45 -0.20
N ALA A 588 12.93 1.77 0.03
CA ALA A 588 13.61 1.80 1.32
C ALA A 588 14.08 3.22 1.69
N THR A 589 14.70 3.93 0.74
CA THR A 589 15.19 5.31 0.90
C THR A 589 14.07 6.30 1.20
N TYR A 590 12.87 6.04 0.71
CA TYR A 590 11.69 6.84 1.02
C TYR A 590 11.08 6.48 2.38
N ILE A 591 10.72 5.21 2.62
CA ILE A 591 9.87 4.86 3.77
C ILE A 591 10.67 4.77 5.08
N VAL A 592 11.85 4.13 5.04
CA VAL A 592 12.58 3.76 6.26
C VAL A 592 13.01 5.00 7.07
N PRO A 593 13.58 6.08 6.49
CA PRO A 593 14.01 7.24 7.26
C PRO A 593 12.88 7.95 8.02
N PHE A 594 11.64 7.91 7.52
CA PHE A 594 10.50 8.53 8.20
C PHE A 594 9.89 7.63 9.27
N VAL A 595 9.88 6.32 9.04
CA VAL A 595 9.23 5.37 9.98
C VAL A 595 10.13 5.03 11.16
N VAL A 596 11.46 5.00 10.97
CA VAL A 596 12.41 4.68 12.04
C VAL A 596 12.26 5.61 13.27
N PRO A 597 12.22 6.95 13.13
CA PRO A 597 11.97 7.85 14.27
C PRO A 597 10.63 7.60 14.95
N ILE A 598 9.58 7.27 14.19
CA ILE A 598 8.24 6.98 14.72
C ILE A 598 8.27 5.69 15.55
N ILE A 599 8.92 4.64 15.04
CA ILE A 599 9.11 3.38 15.78
C ILE A 599 9.91 3.64 17.06
N LEU A 600 11.02 4.38 16.98
CA LEU A 600 11.83 4.73 18.15
C LEU A 600 11.00 5.47 19.19
N GLN A 601 10.23 6.48 18.77
CA GLN A 601 9.34 7.23 19.66
C GLN A 601 8.28 6.33 20.30
N ALA A 602 7.61 5.48 19.52
CA ALA A 602 6.57 4.59 20.01
C ALA A 602 7.11 3.57 21.02
N VAL A 603 8.27 2.98 20.74
CA VAL A 603 8.91 2.00 21.63
C VAL A 603 9.40 2.67 22.91
N LEU A 604 10.00 3.86 22.83
CA LEU A 604 10.44 4.63 24.01
C LEU A 604 9.27 5.02 24.90
N LEU A 605 8.19 5.57 24.32
CA LEU A 605 6.99 5.93 25.08
C LEU A 605 6.34 4.71 25.75
N THR A 606 6.29 3.58 25.04
CA THR A 606 5.79 2.31 25.59
C THR A 606 6.66 1.86 26.75
N GLY A 607 7.99 1.96 26.63
CA GLY A 607 8.92 1.63 27.70
C GLY A 607 8.80 2.52 28.92
N ILE A 608 8.61 3.82 28.73
CA ILE A 608 8.36 4.77 29.83
C ILE A 608 7.05 4.39 30.54
N ALA A 609 5.95 4.20 29.79
CA ALA A 609 4.66 3.85 30.36
C ALA A 609 4.70 2.55 31.19
N LEU A 610 5.41 1.54 30.69
CA LEU A 610 5.59 0.26 31.37
C LEU A 610 6.51 0.36 32.60
N SER A 611 7.46 1.29 32.61
CA SER A 611 8.34 1.51 33.76
C SER A 611 7.71 2.31 34.91
N VAL A 612 6.69 3.12 34.61
CA VAL A 612 5.97 3.96 35.59
C VAL A 612 4.76 3.23 36.19
N GLY A 613 4.06 2.41 35.40
CA GLY A 613 2.82 1.73 35.80
C GLY A 613 2.93 0.22 36.01
N GLY A 614 4.15 -0.32 36.09
CA GLY A 614 4.45 -1.75 36.21
C GLY A 614 4.45 -2.29 37.63
#